data_AF-A0A7X7QAV4-F1
#
_entry.id   AF-A0A7X7QAV4-F1
#
_cell.length_a   1.000
_cell.length_b   1.000
_cell.length_c   1.000
_cell.angle_alpha   90.00
_cell.angle_beta   90.00
_cell.angle_gamma   90.00
#
_symmetry.space_group_name_H-M   'P 1'
#
loop_
_entity.id
_entity.type
_entity.pdbx_description
1 polymer ?
#
loop_
_entity_poly.entity_id
_entity_poly.type
_entity_poly.pdbx_seq_one_letter_code
_entity_poly.pdbx_strand_id
1 'polypeptide(L)' 'VVSGQCKSYGAQGAVCSRMGQIDYVKMAESFGCLGIRAETPEEVAAAIERGLAASVPTIVHVPIAIGGPADKPL' A
#
# COMPACT_ATOMS: atom_id res chain seq x y z
N VAL A 1 -14.04 2.02 -13.45
CA VAL A 1 -13.13 1.83 -12.30
C VAL A 1 -13.90 1.23 -11.13
N VAL A 2 -13.24 0.50 -10.22
CA VAL A 2 -13.89 -0.22 -9.10
C VAL A 2 -14.86 0.67 -8.33
N SER A 3 -14.49 1.92 -8.07
CA SER A 3 -15.33 2.89 -7.36
C SER A 3 -16.69 3.14 -8.04
N GLY A 4 -16.70 3.32 -9.36
CA GLY A 4 -17.94 3.47 -10.14
C GLY A 4 -18.79 2.20 -10.16
N GLN A 5 -18.14 1.03 -10.27
CA GLN A 5 -18.84 -0.25 -10.23
C GLN A 5 -19.48 -0.51 -8.86
N CYS A 6 -18.76 -0.21 -7.77
CA CYS A 6 -19.32 -0.30 -6.42
C CYS A 6 -20.54 0.61 -6.24
N LYS A 7 -20.53 1.82 -6.82
CA LYS A 7 -21.67 2.76 -6.76
C LYS A 7 -22.89 2.24 -7.54
N SER A 8 -22.69 1.61 -8.69
CA SER A 8 -23.78 1.13 -9.54
C SER A 8 -24.31 -0.26 -9.17
N TYR A 9 -23.45 -1.13 -8.63
CA TYR A 9 -23.75 -2.58 -8.49
C TYR A 9 -23.43 -3.14 -7.09
N GLY A 10 -23.04 -2.29 -6.14
CA GLY A 10 -22.61 -2.70 -4.80
C GLY A 10 -21.18 -3.29 -4.80
N ALA A 11 -20.61 -3.41 -3.60
CA ALA A 11 -19.23 -3.87 -3.43
C ALA A 11 -18.98 -5.29 -3.98
N GLN A 12 -20.00 -6.14 -3.93
CA GLN A 12 -19.96 -7.53 -4.40
C GLN A 12 -20.15 -7.63 -5.91
N GLY A 13 -20.70 -6.59 -6.55
CA GLY A 13 -20.89 -6.49 -8.00
C GLY A 13 -19.69 -5.90 -8.73
N ALA A 14 -18.67 -5.41 -8.02
CA ALA A 14 -17.43 -4.96 -8.63
C ALA A 14 -16.58 -6.14 -9.12
N VAL A 15 -16.29 -6.16 -10.42
CA VAL A 15 -15.41 -7.17 -11.03
C VAL A 15 -13.99 -6.61 -11.03
N CYS A 16 -13.16 -7.11 -10.11
CA CYS A 16 -11.75 -6.74 -9.99
C CYS A 16 -10.89 -7.90 -9.51
N SER A 17 -9.59 -7.81 -9.81
CA SER A 17 -8.60 -8.71 -9.21
C SER A 17 -8.41 -8.35 -7.75
N ARG A 18 -8.47 -9.35 -6.87
CA ARG A 18 -8.08 -9.23 -5.46
C ARG A 18 -6.71 -9.86 -5.28
N MET A 19 -5.80 -9.14 -4.63
CA MET A 19 -4.51 -9.69 -4.22
C MET A 19 -4.57 -10.15 -2.77
N GLY A 20 -3.88 -11.25 -2.46
CA GLY A 20 -3.69 -11.70 -1.09
C GLY A 20 -2.78 -10.77 -0.31
N GLN A 21 -2.75 -10.95 1.01
CA GLN A 21 -1.82 -10.24 1.88
C GLN A 21 -0.40 -10.74 1.63
N ILE A 22 0.53 -9.81 1.38
CA ILE A 22 1.96 -10.09 1.21
C ILE A 22 2.72 -9.19 2.17
N ASP A 23 3.63 -9.77 2.95
CA ASP A 23 4.55 -8.97 3.75
C ASP A 23 5.76 -8.54 2.92
N TYR A 24 5.61 -7.39 2.27
CA TYR A 24 6.65 -6.81 1.43
C TYR A 24 7.91 -6.39 2.21
N VAL A 25 7.80 -6.17 3.53
CA VAL A 25 8.96 -5.91 4.39
C VAL A 25 9.83 -7.15 4.47
N LYS A 26 9.22 -8.30 4.83
CA LYS A 26 9.93 -9.59 4.89
C LYS A 26 10.47 -10.01 3.53
N MET A 27 9.72 -9.74 2.46
CA MET A 27 10.20 -9.96 1.10
C MET A 27 11.48 -9.14 0.86
N ALA A 28 11.48 -7.83 1.10
CA ALA A 28 12.65 -6.98 0.91
C ALA A 28 13.86 -7.46 1.73
N GLU A 29 13.65 -7.77 3.02
CA GLU A 29 14.70 -8.29 3.90
C GLU A 29 15.34 -9.57 3.36
N SER A 30 14.55 -10.47 2.75
CA SER A 30 15.07 -11.72 2.17
C SER A 30 16.01 -11.52 0.98
N PHE A 31 15.95 -10.36 0.32
CA PHE A 31 16.86 -9.97 -0.77
C PHE A 31 18.02 -9.06 -0.28
N GLY A 32 18.17 -8.87 1.03
CA GLY A 32 19.20 -7.99 1.60
C GLY A 32 18.87 -6.49 1.49
N CYS A 33 17.62 -6.14 1.18
CA CYS A 33 17.13 -4.78 1.13
C CYS A 33 16.66 -4.30 2.51
N LEU A 34 16.52 -2.98 2.67
CA LEU A 34 15.83 -2.41 3.83
C LEU A 34 14.32 -2.44 3.59
N GLY A 35 13.58 -3.14 4.46
CA GLY A 35 12.11 -3.07 4.49
C GLY A 35 11.63 -2.07 5.55
N ILE A 36 10.72 -1.17 5.18
CA ILE A 36 10.07 -0.22 6.10
C ILE A 36 8.56 -0.34 5.92
N ARG A 37 7.81 -0.33 7.03
CA ARG A 37 6.35 -0.23 7.03
C ARG A 37 5.97 1.14 7.57
N ALA A 38 5.18 1.89 6.81
CA ALA A 38 4.58 3.15 7.24
C ALA A 38 3.07 2.93 7.33
N GLU A 39 2.55 2.82 8.56
CA GLU A 39 1.15 2.51 8.84
C GLU A 39 0.25 3.75 8.73
N THR A 40 0.85 4.93 8.90
CA THR A 40 0.14 6.21 8.88
C THR A 40 0.68 7.14 7.79
N PRO A 41 -0.13 8.06 7.25
CA PRO A 41 0.33 9.07 6.28
C PRO A 41 1.52 9.89 6.79
N GLU A 42 1.54 10.20 8.08
CA GLU A 42 2.59 10.99 8.73
C GLU A 42 3.94 10.27 8.75
N GLU A 43 3.93 8.93 8.81
CA GLU A 43 5.15 8.11 8.78
C GLU A 43 5.81 8.03 7.40
N VAL A 44 5.07 8.32 6.32
CA VAL A 44 5.56 8.16 4.94
C VAL A 44 6.77 9.05 4.67
N ALA A 45 6.74 10.30 5.12
CA ALA A 45 7.86 11.23 4.92
C ALA A 45 9.15 10.71 5.59
N ALA A 46 9.05 10.32 6.86
CA ALA A 46 10.17 9.76 7.61
C ALA A 46 10.68 8.44 7.02
N ALA A 47 9.80 7.59 6.50
CA ALA A 47 10.18 6.35 5.83
C ALA A 47 10.96 6.60 4.53
N ILE A 48 10.55 7.60 3.75
CA ILE A 48 11.26 8.03 2.54
C ILE A 48 12.64 8.57 2.89
N GLU A 49 12.74 9.47 3.87
CA GLU A 49 14.02 10.03 4.32
C GLU A 49 14.99 8.93 4.78
N ARG A 50 14.50 7.98 5.57
CA ARG A 50 15.28 6.82 6.01
C ARG A 50 15.73 5.94 4.85
N GLY A 51 14.86 5.70 3.87
CA GLY A 51 15.19 4.91 2.68
C GLY A 51 16.24 5.57 1.80
N LEU A 52 16.16 6.89 1.62
CA LEU A 52 17.14 7.67 0.84
C LEU A 52 18.52 7.73 1.52
N ALA A 53 18.55 7.70 2.85
CA ALA A 53 19.81 7.66 3.62
C ALA A 53 20.43 6.26 3.71
N ALA A 54 19.70 5.20 3.33
CA ALA A 54 20.20 3.82 3.40
C ALA A 54 21.23 3.53 2.30
N SER A 55 22.21 2.68 2.62
CA SER A 55 23.23 2.21 1.67
C SER A 55 22.77 1.02 0.81
N VAL A 56 21.51 0.60 0.96
CA VAL A 56 20.90 -0.56 0.28
C VAL A 56 19.55 -0.16 -0.32
N PRO A 57 19.05 -0.87 -1.36
CA PRO A 57 17.72 -0.64 -1.86
C PRO A 57 16.68 -0.74 -0.73
N THR A 58 15.69 0.14 -0.78
CA THR A 58 14.64 0.22 0.25
C THR A 58 13.27 -0.03 -0.36
N ILE A 59 12.46 -0.87 0.29
CA ILE A 59 11.03 -1.00 0.03
C ILE A 59 10.26 -0.39 1.20
N VAL A 60 9.42 0.61 0.90
CA VAL A 60 8.46 1.17 1.86
C VAL A 60 7.08 0.60 1.57
N HIS A 61 6.56 -0.21 2.47
CA HIS A 61 5.19 -0.71 2.44
C HIS A 61 4.25 0.31 3.09
N VAL A 62 3.37 0.90 2.29
CA VAL A 62 2.35 1.85 2.72
C VAL A 62 0.97 1.22 2.50
N PRO A 63 0.26 0.78 3.55
CA PRO A 63 -1.11 0.31 3.42
C PRO A 63 -2.01 1.44 2.91
N ILE A 64 -2.85 1.15 1.93
CA ILE A 64 -3.84 2.08 1.39
C ILE A 64 -5.23 1.44 1.38
N ALA A 65 -6.26 2.28 1.48
CA ALA A 65 -7.63 1.83 1.34
C ALA A 65 -7.92 1.37 -0.11
N ILE A 66 -8.80 0.37 -0.26
CA ILE A 66 -9.30 -0.05 -1.57
C ILE A 66 -10.28 1.00 -2.06
N GLY A 67 -10.01 1.60 -3.22
CA GLY A 67 -10.88 2.62 -3.82
C GLY A 67 -10.08 3.73 -4.47
N GLY A 68 -10.79 4.77 -4.91
CA GLY A 68 -10.16 6.01 -5.34
C GLY A 68 -10.08 7.04 -4.20
N PRO A 69 -9.27 8.11 -4.35
CA PRO A 69 -9.14 9.17 -3.35
C PRO A 69 -10.46 9.88 -2.98
N ALA A 70 -11.45 9.85 -3.86
CA ALA A 70 -12.78 10.42 -3.63
C ALA A 70 -13.71 9.49 -2.84
N ASP A 71 -13.34 8.23 -2.66
CA ASP A 71 -14.07 7.25 -1.87
C ASP A 71 -13.57 7.37 -0.43
N LYS A 72 -14.04 8.42 0.26
CA LYS A 72 -13.78 8.59 1.70
C LYS A 72 -14.32 7.36 2.46
N PRO A 73 -13.64 6.91 3.53
CA PRO A 73 -14.26 5.95 4.43
C PRO A 73 -15.55 6.57 5.01
N LEU A 74 -16.58 5.73 5.17
CA LEU A 74 -17.75 6.05 5.98
C LEU A 74 -17.33 6.31 7.43
#